data_AF-A0A0B6RLH5-F1
#
_entry.id   AF-A0A0B6RLH5-F1
#
_cell.length_a   1.000
_cell.length_b   1.000
_cell.length_c   1.000
_cell.angle_alpha   90.00
_cell.angle_beta   90.00
_cell.angle_gamma   90.00
#
_symmetry.space_group_name_H-M   'P 1'
#
loop_
_entity.id
_entity.type
_entity.pdbx_description
1 polymer ?
#
loop_
_entity_poly.entity_id
_entity_poly.type
_entity_poly.pdbx_seq_one_letter_code
_entity_poly.pdbx_strand_id
1 'polypeptide(L)'
;MNAPLISSQRHLDRELVARKAERFAVFIVHVADVNMRGKPYRLVIDGHHNLAAAKLAGVDPVWRAPASKWSRIEKSMSPPQFERFLINNLTDSDYYFVDTGEVVQDLLGVEPARTTTEDGK
;
A
#
# COMPACT_ATOMS: atom_id res chain seq x y z
N MET A 1 -9.63 2.18 -16.27
CA MET A 1 -8.26 1.72 -15.98
C MET A 1 -8.14 1.62 -14.46
N ASN A 2 -7.67 0.50 -13.92
CA ASN A 2 -7.47 0.36 -12.48
C ASN A 2 -6.25 1.19 -12.06
N ALA A 3 -6.30 1.81 -10.88
CA ALA A 3 -5.18 2.55 -10.33
C ALA A 3 -3.95 1.62 -10.16
N PRO A 4 -2.72 2.10 -10.40
CA PRO A 4 -1.51 1.27 -10.29
C PRO A 4 -1.33 0.75 -8.86
N LEU A 5 -0.93 -0.53 -8.76
CA LEU A 5 -0.67 -1.20 -7.49
C LEU A 5 0.71 -0.81 -6.95
N ILE A 6 0.76 -0.31 -5.73
CA ILE A 6 1.99 0.14 -5.07
C ILE A 6 2.15 -0.48 -3.68
N SER A 7 3.38 -0.51 -3.19
CA SER A 7 3.72 -0.88 -1.81
C SER A 7 4.95 -0.10 -1.34
N SER A 8 5.13 0.01 -0.03
CA SER A 8 6.35 0.50 0.64
C SER A 8 7.01 -0.58 1.50
N GLN A 9 6.64 -1.85 1.29
CA GLN A 9 7.24 -3.03 1.93
C GLN A 9 7.87 -3.96 0.89
N ARG A 10 9.21 -4.04 0.87
CA ARG A 10 9.99 -4.93 0.01
C ARG A 10 10.44 -6.20 0.70
N HIS A 11 10.55 -6.19 2.03
CA HIS A 11 11.02 -7.34 2.77
C HIS A 11 10.05 -8.52 2.63
N LEU A 12 10.60 -9.63 2.11
CA LEU A 12 9.90 -10.90 1.93
C LEU A 12 10.77 -12.03 2.46
N ASP A 13 10.16 -12.90 3.27
CA ASP A 13 10.73 -14.17 3.67
C ASP A 13 10.50 -15.16 2.54
N ARG A 14 11.60 -15.54 1.87
CA ARG A 14 11.55 -16.41 0.68
C ARG A 14 11.07 -17.82 1.03
N GLU A 15 11.42 -18.36 2.19
CA GLU A 15 10.95 -19.68 2.61
C GLU A 15 9.46 -19.65 2.91
N LEU A 16 8.99 -18.59 3.58
CA LEU A 16 7.56 -18.42 3.85
C LEU A 16 6.76 -18.27 2.54
N VAL A 17 7.27 -17.50 1.58
CA VAL A 17 6.64 -17.34 0.25
C VAL A 17 6.56 -18.68 -0.47
N ALA A 18 7.65 -19.45 -0.53
CA ALA A 18 7.66 -20.76 -1.18
C ALA A 18 6.68 -21.73 -0.51
N ARG A 19 6.68 -21.82 0.84
CA ARG A 19 5.74 -22.65 1.59
C ARG A 19 4.28 -22.27 1.33
N LYS A 20 3.99 -20.97 1.24
CA LYS A 20 2.63 -20.48 0.93
C LYS A 20 2.23 -20.84 -0.49
N ALA A 21 3.10 -20.63 -1.47
CA ALA A 21 2.82 -20.92 -2.88
C ALA A 21 2.50 -22.41 -3.11
N GLU A 22 3.17 -23.30 -2.39
CA GLU A 22 2.93 -24.74 -2.45
C GLU A 22 1.63 -25.17 -1.76
N ARG A 23 1.31 -24.57 -0.60
CA ARG A 23 0.29 -25.12 0.31
C ARG A 23 -1.04 -24.40 0.31
N PHE A 24 -1.08 -23.13 -0.09
CA PHE A 24 -2.29 -22.31 0.05
C PHE A 24 -3.14 -22.43 -1.21
N ALA A 25 -4.44 -22.69 -1.03
CA ALA A 25 -5.41 -22.62 -2.12
C ALA A 25 -5.90 -21.18 -2.41
N VAL A 26 -5.75 -20.28 -1.43
CA VAL A 26 -6.23 -18.89 -1.51
C VAL A 26 -5.19 -17.93 -0.94
N PHE A 27 -4.89 -16.88 -1.69
CA PHE A 27 -3.94 -15.83 -1.29
C PHE A 27 -4.70 -14.52 -1.05
N ILE A 28 -5.00 -14.21 0.22
CA ILE A 28 -5.70 -12.97 0.56
C ILE A 28 -4.70 -11.82 0.64
N VAL A 29 -5.01 -10.71 -0.05
CA VAL A 29 -4.23 -9.47 -0.02
C VAL A 29 -5.17 -8.30 0.24
N HIS A 30 -4.89 -7.51 1.27
CA HIS A 30 -5.68 -6.34 1.62
C HIS A 30 -5.13 -5.09 0.94
N VAL A 31 -6.01 -4.36 0.26
CA VAL A 31 -5.67 -3.15 -0.50
C VAL A 31 -6.60 -2.00 -0.15
N ALA A 32 -6.09 -0.77 -0.24
CA ALA A 32 -6.90 0.46 -0.26
C ALA A 32 -6.69 1.21 -1.57
N ASP A 33 -7.75 1.80 -2.09
CA ASP A 33 -7.65 2.81 -3.13
C ASP A 33 -7.44 4.18 -2.45
N VAL A 34 -6.37 4.89 -2.80
CA VAL A 34 -5.94 6.14 -2.17
C VAL A 34 -5.58 7.18 -3.22
N ASN A 35 -5.68 8.46 -2.87
CA ASN A 35 -5.15 9.55 -3.68
C ASN A 35 -3.92 10.13 -2.98
N MET A 36 -2.79 10.19 -3.69
CA MET A 36 -1.55 10.80 -3.22
C MET A 36 -0.97 11.68 -4.32
N ARG A 37 -0.63 12.92 -3.96
CA ARG A 37 -0.20 14.01 -4.84
C ARG A 37 -1.13 14.16 -6.06
N GLY A 38 -2.44 14.08 -5.80
CA GLY A 38 -3.48 14.22 -6.82
C GLY A 38 -3.62 13.04 -7.78
N LYS A 39 -2.92 11.93 -7.55
CA LYS A 39 -2.97 10.73 -8.40
C LYS A 39 -3.57 9.54 -7.65
N PRO A 40 -4.44 8.74 -8.30
CA PRO A 40 -5.00 7.56 -7.68
C PRO A 40 -4.00 6.40 -7.70
N TYR A 41 -3.90 5.68 -6.58
CA TYR A 41 -3.11 4.47 -6.43
C TYR A 41 -3.94 3.40 -5.71
N ARG A 42 -3.60 2.13 -5.96
CA ARG A 42 -4.03 1.02 -5.11
C ARG A 42 -2.85 0.62 -4.23
N LEU A 43 -2.98 0.76 -2.93
CA LEU A 43 -1.94 0.47 -1.96
C LEU A 43 -2.12 -0.94 -1.38
N VAL A 44 -1.06 -1.76 -1.38
CA VAL A 44 -1.01 -2.98 -0.58
C VAL A 44 -0.83 -2.62 0.88
N ILE A 45 -1.80 -2.98 1.73
CA ILE A 45 -1.78 -2.70 3.17
C ILE A 45 -1.28 -3.92 3.93
N ASP A 46 -1.70 -5.11 3.52
CA ASP A 46 -1.35 -6.37 4.17
C ASP A 46 -1.39 -7.53 3.17
N GLY A 47 -0.66 -8.61 3.48
CA GLY A 47 -0.57 -9.81 2.65
C GLY A 47 0.59 -9.80 1.65
N HIS A 48 1.67 -9.06 1.88
CA HIS A 48 2.84 -8.99 0.99
C HIS A 48 3.42 -10.37 0.63
N HIS A 49 3.60 -11.28 1.60
CA HIS A 49 4.04 -12.66 1.30
C HIS A 49 2.98 -13.48 0.55
N ASN A 50 1.68 -13.23 0.78
CA ASN A 50 0.63 -13.89 0.01
C ASN A 50 0.62 -13.40 -1.44
N LEU A 51 0.84 -12.11 -1.68
CA LEU A 51 0.94 -11.54 -3.01
C LEU A 51 2.14 -12.11 -3.77
N ALA A 52 3.30 -12.20 -3.12
CA ALA A 52 4.49 -12.83 -3.69
C ALA A 52 4.26 -14.33 -3.96
N ALA A 53 3.57 -15.04 -3.06
CA ALA A 53 3.26 -16.46 -3.21
C ALA A 53 2.26 -16.72 -4.35
N ALA A 54 1.23 -15.88 -4.50
CA ALA A 54 0.28 -15.93 -5.60
C ALA A 54 0.99 -15.75 -6.96
N LYS A 55 1.88 -14.74 -7.04
CA LYS A 55 2.74 -14.52 -8.21
C LYS A 55 3.61 -15.74 -8.52
N LEU A 56 4.23 -16.33 -7.50
CA LEU A 56 5.07 -17.52 -7.65
C LEU A 56 4.25 -18.75 -8.12
N ALA A 57 3.02 -18.90 -7.63
CA ALA A 57 2.09 -19.97 -8.02
C ALA A 57 1.40 -19.70 -9.38
N GLY A 58 1.59 -18.52 -9.98
CA GLY A 58 0.95 -18.15 -11.25
C GLY A 58 -0.56 -17.94 -11.16
N VAL A 59 -1.08 -17.56 -9.99
CA VAL A 59 -2.51 -17.33 -9.76
C VAL A 59 -2.79 -15.93 -9.25
N ASP A 60 -4.00 -15.44 -9.49
CA ASP A 60 -4.45 -14.16 -8.93
C ASP A 60 -4.78 -14.29 -7.44
N PRO A 61 -4.37 -13.31 -6.61
CA PRO A 61 -4.80 -13.27 -5.22
C PRO A 61 -6.26 -12.82 -5.10
N VAL A 62 -6.86 -13.12 -3.95
CA VAL A 62 -8.15 -12.57 -3.55
C VAL A 62 -7.92 -11.21 -2.92
N TRP A 63 -8.28 -10.16 -3.68
CA TRP A 63 -8.25 -8.78 -3.20
C TRP A 63 -9.36 -8.53 -2.17
N ARG A 64 -8.99 -7.98 -1.02
CA ARG A 64 -9.92 -7.58 0.04
C ARG A 64 -9.76 -6.11 0.38
N ALA A 65 -10.87 -5.50 0.79
CA ALA A 65 -10.87 -4.15 1.35
C ALA A 65 -10.02 -4.09 2.64
N PRO A 66 -9.61 -2.89 3.08
CA PRO A 66 -8.79 -2.75 4.28
C PRO A 66 -9.47 -3.29 5.54
N ALA A 67 -8.67 -3.76 6.50
CA ALA A 67 -9.19 -4.17 7.81
C ALA A 67 -9.79 -2.97 8.57
N SER A 68 -10.67 -3.24 9.54
CA SER A 68 -11.38 -2.20 10.31
C SER A 68 -10.47 -1.18 11.01
N LYS A 69 -9.26 -1.60 11.40
CA LYS A 69 -8.23 -0.70 11.96
C LYS A 69 -7.82 0.39 10.97
N TRP A 70 -7.64 0.04 9.69
CA TRP A 70 -7.30 0.99 8.64
C TRP A 70 -8.38 2.05 8.47
N SER A 71 -9.63 1.60 8.30
CA SER A 71 -10.77 2.51 8.14
C SER A 71 -10.98 3.42 9.35
N ARG A 72 -10.60 2.98 10.56
CA ARG A 72 -10.64 3.84 11.76
C ARG A 72 -9.59 4.95 11.69
N ILE A 73 -8.38 4.65 11.24
CA ILE A 73 -7.29 5.63 11.09
C ILE A 73 -7.67 6.64 10.01
N GLU A 74 -8.11 6.17 8.84
CA GLU A 74 -8.57 7.00 7.73
C GLU A 74 -9.67 7.98 8.18
N LYS A 75 -10.69 7.50 8.90
CA LYS A 75 -11.79 8.34 9.40
C LYS A 75 -11.39 9.32 10.52
N SER A 76 -10.25 9.11 11.18
CA SER A 76 -9.76 10.02 12.22
C SER A 76 -8.98 11.23 11.69
N MET A 77 -8.78 11.30 10.36
CA MET A 77 -7.98 12.33 9.70
C MET A 77 -8.77 12.97 8.57
N SER A 78 -8.50 14.24 8.27
CA SER A 78 -8.95 14.83 7.00
C SER A 78 -8.21 14.19 5.82
N PRO A 79 -8.74 14.24 4.59
CA PRO A 79 -8.06 13.65 3.43
C PRO A 79 -6.60 14.11 3.24
N PRO A 80 -6.26 15.42 3.36
CA PRO A 80 -4.87 15.87 3.28
C PRO A 80 -3.98 15.39 4.45
N GLN A 81 -4.55 15.20 5.64
CA GLN A 81 -3.82 14.64 6.78
C GLN A 81 -3.53 13.16 6.56
N PHE A 82 -4.50 12.40 6.04
CA PHE A 82 -4.35 10.99 5.75
C PHE A 82 -3.36 10.75 4.61
N GLU A 83 -3.45 11.50 3.51
CA GLU A 83 -2.47 11.50 2.43
C GLU A 83 -1.04 11.73 2.94
N ARG A 84 -0.83 12.76 3.76
CA ARG A 84 0.46 13.03 4.39
C ARG A 84 0.91 11.90 5.30
N PHE A 85 -0.01 11.31 6.07
CA PHE A 85 0.30 10.16 6.90
C PHE A 85 0.84 9.00 6.05
N LEU A 86 0.23 8.70 4.91
CA LEU A 86 0.70 7.64 4.00
C LEU A 86 2.09 7.94 3.43
N ILE A 87 2.30 9.14 2.89
CA ILE A 87 3.59 9.54 2.28
C ILE A 87 4.73 9.50 3.29
N ASN A 88 4.48 9.92 4.54
CA ASN A 88 5.53 10.06 5.54
C ASN A 88 5.78 8.80 6.38
N ASN A 89 4.85 7.83 6.41
CA ASN A 89 4.96 6.63 7.24
C ASN A 89 5.12 5.37 6.37
N LEU A 90 6.28 5.31 5.72
CA LEU A 90 6.70 4.16 4.93
C LEU A 90 7.02 2.95 5.83
N THR A 91 6.85 1.74 5.29
CA THR A 91 7.07 0.50 6.08
C THR A 91 8.55 0.13 6.14
N ASP A 92 9.18 -0.10 4.97
CA ASP A 92 10.61 -0.45 4.90
C ASP A 92 11.35 0.15 3.69
N SER A 93 10.63 0.81 2.78
CA SER A 93 11.19 1.35 1.53
C SER A 93 10.31 2.45 0.94
N ASP A 94 10.85 3.19 -0.03
CA ASP A 94 10.06 4.10 -0.85
C ASP A 94 8.92 3.36 -1.55
N TYR A 95 7.82 4.08 -1.81
CA TYR A 95 6.74 3.54 -2.62
C TYR A 95 7.27 3.09 -3.97
N TYR A 96 6.88 1.89 -4.38
CA TYR A 96 7.24 1.31 -5.66
C TYR A 96 6.03 0.67 -6.34
N PHE A 97 6.04 0.64 -7.67
CA PHE A 97 5.05 -0.09 -8.45
C PHE A 97 5.29 -1.59 -8.29
N VAL A 98 4.27 -2.31 -7.82
CA VAL A 98 4.37 -3.75 -7.52
C VAL A 98 4.67 -4.59 -8.77
N ASP A 99 4.29 -4.10 -9.94
CA ASP A 99 4.45 -4.83 -11.20
C ASP A 99 5.86 -4.67 -11.79
N THR A 100 6.44 -3.47 -11.73
CA THR A 100 7.76 -3.18 -12.33
C THR A 100 8.89 -3.20 -11.29
N GLY A 101 8.57 -3.01 -10.01
CA GLY A 101 9.56 -2.82 -8.95
C GLY A 101 10.14 -1.40 -8.90
N GLU A 102 9.79 -0.53 -9.86
CA GLU A 102 10.30 0.83 -9.96
C GLU A 102 9.74 1.72 -8.86
N VAL A 103 10.58 2.61 -8.34
CA VAL A 103 10.19 3.62 -7.35
C VAL A 103 9.21 4.61 -7.97
N VAL A 104 8.14 4.93 -7.26
CA VAL A 104 7.18 5.96 -7.62
C VAL A 104 7.81 7.32 -7.35
N GLN A 105 8.50 7.87 -8.34
CA GLN A 105 9.26 9.13 -8.22
C GLN A 105 8.40 10.27 -7.67
N ASP A 106 7.14 10.33 -8.10
CA ASP A 106 6.19 11.36 -7.68
C ASP A 106 5.87 11.31 -6.18
N LEU A 107 6.16 10.23 -5.47
CA LEU A 107 5.89 10.07 -4.04
C LEU A 107 7.16 10.19 -3.18
N LEU A 108 8.31 10.51 -3.78
CA LEU A 108 9.55 10.72 -3.05
C LEU A 108 9.52 11.99 -2.20
N GLY A 109 10.28 11.95 -1.10
CA GLY A 109 10.40 13.04 -0.15
C GLY A 109 9.26 13.07 0.89
N VAL A 110 9.43 13.93 1.89
CA VAL A 110 8.47 14.09 2.98
C VAL A 110 7.42 15.13 2.59
N GLU A 111 6.16 14.85 2.88
CA GLU A 111 5.08 15.82 2.78
C GLU A 111 5.04 16.67 4.07
N PRO A 112 5.40 17.97 4.03
CA PRO A 112 5.53 18.78 5.23
C PRO A 112 4.17 18.99 5.91
N ALA A 113 4.19 19.16 7.22
CA ALA A 113 3.03 19.70 7.92
C ALA A 113 2.80 21.12 7.41
N ARG A 114 1.61 21.42 6.86
CA ARG A 114 1.25 22.82 6.58
C ARG A 114 1.28 23.57 7.89
N THR A 115 2.12 24.60 8.00
CA THR A 115 2.03 25.60 9.07
C THR A 115 0.70 26.33 8.90
N THR A 116 -0.25 26.04 9.77
CA THR A 116 -1.57 26.66 9.77
C THR A 116 -1.46 28.16 10.01
N THR A 117 -1.70 28.97 8.97
CA THR A 117 -2.28 30.31 9.13
C THR A 117 -3.71 30.39 8.60
N GLU A 118 -4.28 29.31 8.05
CA GLU A 118 -5.58 29.39 7.34
C GLU A 118 -6.58 28.25 7.64
N ASP A 119 -6.51 27.60 8.81
CA ASP A 119 -7.63 26.78 9.30
C ASP A 119 -8.48 27.59 10.31
N GLY A 120 -8.82 28.80 9.90
CA GLY A 120 -9.60 29.75 10.67
C GLY A 120 -10.61 30.50 9.81
N LYS A 121 -11.62 29.78 9.30
CA LYS A 121 -13.01 30.28 9.27
C LYS A 121 -14.01 29.17 8.97
#